data_AF-Q0VC58-F1
#
_entry.id   AF-Q0VC58-F1
#
_cell.length_a   1.000
_cell.length_b   1.000
_cell.length_c   1.000
_cell.angle_alpha   90.00
_cell.angle_beta   90.00
_cell.angle_gamma   90.00
#
_symmetry.space_group_name_H-M   'P 1'
#
loop_
_entity.id
_entity.type
_entity.pdbx_description
1 polymer ?
#
loop_
_entity_poly.entity_id
_entity_poly.type
_entity_poly.pdbx_seq_one_letter_code
_entity_poly.pdbx_strand_id
1 'polypeptide(L)'
;MESPWNELTLAFSRTSMFPFFDIAHYLVSVMALKHQPGAAALAWKNPLSSWFTAMLHCFGGGILSCVLLAEPPLRFLANNTNILLASSIWYIAFFCPCDLISQAYSFLPVQLLAAGMKEVTRTWKIVGGVTHANSYYKNGWIVMIAVGWARGAGGSIITNFEQLVKGCWKPEAEEWLKMSYPAKVTLLGSVIFTFQQTKYLAISKHNLMFLFTVFLVATKITMMITKTALVPFACFEDTLSRMLFGWQQQFSPCEKKSETKSSFNGTGSSTSKPVANASDKVKKKHSKKTE
;
A
#
# COMPACT_ATOMS: atom_id res chain seq x y z
N MET A 1 1.40 -11.68 -41.02
CA MET A 1 2.02 -12.35 -39.87
C MET A 1 1.84 -11.45 -38.68
N GLU A 2 1.06 -11.86 -37.68
CA GLU A 2 1.09 -11.15 -36.40
C GLU A 2 2.52 -11.27 -35.86
N SER A 3 3.11 -10.15 -35.42
CA SER A 3 4.46 -10.18 -34.87
C SER A 3 4.49 -11.14 -33.68
N PRO A 4 5.54 -11.95 -33.49
CA PRO A 4 5.65 -12.90 -32.37
C PRO A 4 5.47 -12.21 -31.00
N TRP A 5 5.80 -10.92 -30.93
CA TRP A 5 5.54 -10.05 -29.78
C TRP A 5 4.05 -9.91 -29.42
N ASN A 6 3.18 -9.69 -30.42
CA ASN A 6 1.74 -9.53 -30.18
C ASN A 6 1.11 -10.85 -29.75
N GLU A 7 1.54 -11.99 -30.32
CA GLU A 7 1.08 -13.31 -29.89
C GLU A 7 1.45 -13.58 -28.43
N LEU A 8 2.71 -13.29 -28.04
CA LEU A 8 3.19 -13.45 -26.67
C LEU A 8 2.38 -12.60 -25.67
N THR A 9 2.23 -11.31 -25.96
CA THR A 9 1.53 -10.37 -25.06
C THR A 9 0.03 -10.65 -25.00
N LEU A 10 -0.57 -11.10 -26.10
CA LEU A 10 -1.96 -11.55 -26.13
C LEU A 10 -2.15 -12.83 -25.30
N ALA A 11 -1.28 -13.82 -25.45
CA ALA A 11 -1.28 -15.04 -24.65
C ALA A 11 -1.14 -14.73 -23.16
N PHE A 12 -0.20 -13.87 -22.80
CA PHE A 12 -0.04 -13.39 -21.43
C PHE A 12 -1.32 -12.74 -20.89
N SER A 13 -1.93 -11.83 -21.65
CA SER A 13 -3.15 -11.13 -21.22
C SER A 13 -4.35 -12.05 -20.97
N ARG A 14 -4.38 -13.22 -21.63
CA ARG A 14 -5.41 -14.26 -21.53
C ARG A 14 -5.13 -15.31 -20.44
N THR A 15 -4.02 -15.19 -19.72
CA THR A 15 -3.67 -16.15 -18.65
C THR A 15 -4.73 -16.13 -17.56
N SER A 16 -5.20 -17.31 -17.14
CA SER A 16 -6.19 -17.45 -16.06
C SER A 16 -5.55 -17.18 -14.70
N MET A 17 -6.25 -16.43 -13.82
CA MET A 17 -5.79 -16.18 -12.44
C MET A 17 -5.92 -17.43 -11.59
N PHE A 18 -7.05 -18.10 -11.80
CA PHE A 18 -7.42 -19.26 -11.03
C PHE A 18 -6.77 -20.50 -11.66
N PRO A 19 -6.18 -21.40 -10.85
CA PRO A 19 -6.02 -21.31 -9.40
C PRO A 19 -4.67 -20.69 -8.96
N PHE A 20 -3.62 -20.77 -9.78
CA PHE A 20 -2.23 -20.59 -9.33
C PHE A 20 -1.90 -19.16 -8.86
N PHE A 21 -2.32 -18.13 -9.60
CA PHE A 21 -2.05 -16.74 -9.24
C PHE A 21 -2.86 -16.30 -8.02
N ASP A 22 -4.09 -16.80 -7.90
CA ASP A 22 -4.94 -16.55 -6.73
C ASP A 22 -4.34 -17.21 -5.47
N ILE A 23 -3.84 -18.44 -5.56
CA ILE A 23 -3.11 -19.10 -4.46
C ILE A 23 -1.91 -18.26 -4.03
N ALA A 24 -1.09 -17.78 -4.97
CA ALA A 24 0.06 -16.95 -4.64
C ALA A 24 -0.34 -15.63 -3.97
N HIS A 25 -1.37 -14.95 -4.50
CA HIS A 25 -1.89 -13.73 -3.89
C HIS A 25 -2.39 -13.97 -2.47
N TYR A 26 -3.17 -15.03 -2.23
CA TYR A 26 -3.67 -15.38 -0.89
C TYR A 26 -2.53 -15.77 0.05
N LEU A 27 -1.59 -16.61 -0.40
CA LEU A 27 -0.43 -17.03 0.39
C LEU A 27 0.40 -15.82 0.83
N VAL A 28 0.80 -14.94 -0.10
CA VAL A 28 1.60 -13.76 0.24
C VAL A 28 0.84 -12.82 1.19
N SER A 29 -0.49 -12.70 1.03
CA SER A 29 -1.31 -11.81 1.87
C SER A 29 -1.51 -12.37 3.28
N VAL A 30 -1.73 -13.68 3.41
CA VAL A 30 -1.81 -14.40 4.69
C VAL A 30 -0.46 -14.44 5.40
N MET A 31 0.63 -14.70 4.67
CA MET A 31 1.97 -14.67 5.24
C MET A 31 2.33 -13.26 5.74
N ALA A 32 1.97 -12.21 4.99
CA ALA A 32 2.17 -10.83 5.47
C ALA A 32 1.40 -10.55 6.78
N LEU A 33 0.19 -11.09 6.95
CA LEU A 33 -0.56 -11.03 8.21
C LEU A 33 0.15 -11.83 9.32
N LYS A 34 0.58 -13.07 9.03
CA LYS A 34 1.25 -13.95 10.01
C LYS A 34 2.55 -13.34 10.57
N HIS A 35 3.29 -12.60 9.75
CA HIS A 35 4.52 -11.91 10.18
C HIS A 35 4.27 -10.69 11.07
N GLN A 36 3.02 -10.22 11.22
CA GLN A 36 2.71 -9.13 12.14
C GLN A 36 2.87 -9.60 13.60
N PRO A 37 3.43 -8.75 14.49
CA PRO A 37 3.63 -9.11 15.89
C PRO A 37 2.29 -9.44 16.56
N GLY A 38 2.21 -10.63 17.18
CA GLY A 38 1.02 -11.10 17.89
C GLY A 38 -0.05 -11.77 17.01
N ALA A 39 0.09 -11.77 15.68
CA ALA A 39 -0.91 -12.36 14.78
C ALA A 39 -1.11 -13.87 15.01
N ALA A 40 -0.02 -14.62 15.23
CA ALA A 40 -0.10 -16.04 15.55
C ALA A 40 -0.85 -16.28 16.87
N ALA A 41 -0.51 -15.55 17.93
CA ALA A 41 -1.20 -15.65 19.22
C ALA A 41 -2.69 -15.29 19.11
N LEU A 42 -3.03 -14.28 18.30
CA LEU A 42 -4.42 -13.91 18.02
C LEU A 42 -5.16 -15.03 17.28
N ALA A 43 -4.52 -15.70 16.32
CA ALA A 43 -5.14 -16.81 15.60
C ALA A 43 -5.50 -17.99 16.52
N TRP A 44 -4.63 -18.33 17.48
CA TRP A 44 -4.88 -19.38 18.46
C TRP A 44 -5.95 -18.99 19.49
N LYS A 45 -5.98 -17.72 19.93
CA LYS A 45 -6.96 -17.24 20.93
C LYS A 45 -8.34 -16.94 20.32
N ASN A 46 -8.36 -16.36 19.12
CA ASN A 46 -9.56 -15.86 18.44
C ASN A 46 -9.50 -16.22 16.94
N PRO A 47 -9.69 -17.50 16.57
CA PRO A 47 -9.52 -17.97 15.19
C PRO A 47 -10.45 -17.27 14.21
N LEU A 48 -11.71 -17.01 14.59
CA LEU A 48 -12.67 -16.31 13.73
C LEU A 48 -12.23 -14.86 13.42
N SER A 49 -11.67 -14.15 14.40
CA SER A 49 -11.14 -12.80 14.19
C SER A 49 -9.94 -12.82 13.23
N SER A 50 -9.02 -13.78 13.43
CA SER A 50 -7.86 -13.97 12.54
C SER A 50 -8.28 -14.34 11.11
N TRP A 51 -9.25 -15.24 10.96
CA TRP A 51 -9.81 -15.60 9.65
C TRP A 51 -10.41 -14.39 8.95
N PHE A 52 -11.20 -13.59 9.66
CA PHE A 52 -11.81 -12.39 9.10
C PHE A 52 -10.74 -11.38 8.65
N THR A 53 -9.71 -11.13 9.46
CA THR A 53 -8.57 -10.29 9.08
C THR A 53 -7.86 -10.83 7.84
N ALA A 54 -7.66 -12.15 7.74
CA ALA A 54 -7.08 -12.77 6.56
C ALA A 54 -7.95 -12.57 5.31
N MET A 55 -9.28 -12.68 5.42
CA MET A 55 -10.19 -12.39 4.31
C MET A 55 -10.10 -10.93 3.88
N LEU A 56 -9.97 -9.98 4.81
CA LEU A 56 -9.76 -8.57 4.46
C LEU A 56 -8.42 -8.34 3.74
N HIS A 57 -7.34 -9.00 4.16
CA HIS A 57 -6.06 -8.94 3.44
C HIS A 57 -6.16 -9.53 2.01
N CYS A 58 -6.91 -10.62 1.83
CA CYS A 58 -7.07 -11.29 0.55
C CYS A 58 -8.00 -10.56 -0.42
N PHE A 59 -9.16 -10.10 0.08
CA PHE A 59 -10.27 -9.55 -0.71
C PHE A 59 -10.47 -8.04 -0.54
N GLY A 60 -9.67 -7.35 0.28
CA GLY A 60 -9.85 -5.93 0.61
C GLY A 60 -9.92 -5.00 -0.60
N GLY A 61 -9.17 -5.29 -1.66
CA GLY A 61 -9.28 -4.52 -2.91
C GLY A 61 -10.64 -4.67 -3.60
N GLY A 62 -11.23 -5.88 -3.55
CA GLY A 62 -12.57 -6.13 -4.06
C GLY A 62 -13.63 -5.44 -3.20
N ILE A 63 -13.54 -5.57 -1.88
CA ILE A 63 -14.44 -4.95 -0.90
C ILE A 63 -14.44 -3.42 -1.08
N LEU A 64 -13.25 -2.80 -1.08
CA LEU A 64 -13.12 -1.35 -1.24
C LEU A 64 -13.71 -0.88 -2.58
N SER A 65 -13.47 -1.60 -3.67
CA SER A 65 -14.06 -1.27 -4.97
C SER A 65 -15.58 -1.37 -4.99
N CYS A 66 -16.16 -2.32 -4.26
CA CYS A 66 -17.62 -2.45 -4.15
C CYS A 66 -18.21 -1.29 -3.36
N VAL A 67 -17.58 -0.92 -2.23
CA VAL A 67 -18.00 0.25 -1.43
C VAL A 67 -17.98 1.52 -2.27
N LEU A 68 -16.92 1.78 -3.03
CA LEU A 68 -16.81 2.96 -3.89
C LEU A 68 -17.85 3.02 -5.02
N LEU A 69 -18.31 1.86 -5.50
CA LEU A 69 -19.34 1.76 -6.55
C LEU A 69 -20.75 1.56 -6.00
N ALA A 70 -20.94 1.62 -4.67
CA ALA A 70 -22.20 1.30 -4.00
C ALA A 70 -22.75 -0.10 -4.36
N GLU A 71 -21.86 -1.04 -4.67
CA GLU A 71 -22.18 -2.46 -4.81
C GLU A 71 -22.13 -3.15 -3.45
N PRO A 72 -22.84 -4.28 -3.26
CA PRO A 72 -22.80 -5.02 -2.01
C PRO A 72 -21.35 -5.43 -1.67
N PRO A 73 -20.76 -4.93 -0.55
CA PRO A 73 -19.35 -5.18 -0.22
C PRO A 73 -19.08 -6.66 0.07
N LEU A 74 -20.12 -7.42 0.40
CA LEU A 74 -20.09 -8.86 0.63
C LEU A 74 -20.14 -9.69 -0.67
N ARG A 75 -20.13 -9.06 -1.86
CA ARG A 75 -20.16 -9.75 -3.15
C ARG A 75 -19.06 -10.81 -3.30
N PHE A 76 -17.90 -10.62 -2.66
CA PHE A 76 -16.82 -11.61 -2.69
C PHE A 76 -17.21 -12.95 -2.04
N LEU A 77 -18.14 -12.95 -1.08
CA LEU A 77 -18.66 -14.17 -0.44
C LEU A 77 -19.47 -15.05 -1.39
N ALA A 78 -19.98 -14.50 -2.50
CA ALA A 78 -20.69 -15.31 -3.49
C ALA A 78 -19.76 -16.29 -4.22
N ASN A 79 -18.45 -16.03 -4.24
CA ASN A 79 -17.47 -16.92 -4.87
C ASN A 79 -16.92 -17.92 -3.83
N ASN A 80 -17.73 -18.94 -3.53
CA ASN A 80 -17.42 -19.99 -2.56
C ASN A 80 -16.05 -20.64 -2.80
N THR A 81 -15.67 -20.86 -4.07
CA THR A 81 -14.38 -21.48 -4.43
C THR A 81 -13.20 -20.65 -3.95
N ASN A 82 -13.22 -19.34 -4.20
CA ASN A 82 -12.15 -18.44 -3.77
C ASN A 82 -12.12 -18.26 -2.25
N ILE A 83 -13.28 -18.20 -1.60
CA ILE A 83 -13.36 -18.15 -0.14
C ILE A 83 -12.77 -19.40 0.49
N LEU A 84 -13.16 -20.59 0.01
CA LEU A 84 -12.63 -21.86 0.48
C LEU A 84 -11.12 -21.95 0.26
N LEU A 85 -10.63 -21.52 -0.90
CA LEU A 85 -9.20 -21.53 -1.20
C LEU A 85 -8.40 -20.61 -0.25
N ALA A 86 -8.85 -19.37 -0.06
CA ALA A 86 -8.22 -18.43 0.85
C ALA A 86 -8.29 -18.91 2.31
N SER A 87 -9.41 -19.52 2.71
CA SER A 87 -9.62 -20.08 4.05
C SER A 87 -8.71 -21.28 4.31
N SER A 88 -8.55 -22.17 3.33
CA SER A 88 -7.61 -23.30 3.41
C SER A 88 -6.16 -22.82 3.55
N ILE A 89 -5.75 -21.82 2.75
CA ILE A 89 -4.40 -21.25 2.86
C ILE A 89 -4.18 -20.61 4.23
N TRP A 90 -5.16 -19.85 4.75
CA TRP A 90 -5.11 -19.30 6.10
C TRP A 90 -4.98 -20.39 7.16
N TYR A 91 -5.81 -21.43 7.09
CA TYR A 91 -5.80 -22.51 8.07
C TYR A 91 -4.45 -23.24 8.10
N ILE A 92 -3.93 -23.62 6.93
CA ILE A 92 -2.65 -24.32 6.86
C ILE A 92 -1.50 -23.38 7.27
N ALA A 93 -1.54 -22.09 6.93
CA ALA A 93 -0.49 -21.15 7.33
C ALA A 93 -0.41 -20.93 8.85
N PHE A 94 -1.53 -20.94 9.57
CA PHE A 94 -1.56 -20.68 11.02
C PHE A 94 -1.53 -21.94 11.90
N PHE A 95 -2.12 -23.05 11.45
CA PHE A 95 -2.36 -24.23 12.28
C PHE A 95 -1.66 -25.51 11.79
N CYS A 96 -0.87 -25.47 10.71
CA CYS A 96 -0.14 -26.67 10.25
C CYS A 96 0.92 -27.12 11.28
N PRO A 97 0.93 -28.40 11.67
CA PRO A 97 1.97 -28.93 12.55
C PRO A 97 3.35 -28.75 11.89
N CYS A 98 4.35 -28.39 12.69
CA CYS A 98 5.72 -28.05 12.28
C CYS A 98 5.89 -26.74 11.49
N ASP A 99 4.85 -25.94 11.27
CA ASP A 99 4.93 -24.68 10.52
C ASP A 99 5.61 -24.81 9.13
N LEU A 100 5.34 -25.93 8.44
CA LEU A 100 5.98 -26.29 7.17
C LEU A 100 5.79 -25.22 6.10
N ILE A 101 4.62 -24.56 6.05
CA ILE A 101 4.36 -23.50 5.08
C ILE A 101 5.22 -22.27 5.35
N SER A 102 5.36 -21.84 6.61
CA SER A 102 6.21 -20.70 6.92
C SER A 102 7.67 -21.02 6.65
N GLN A 103 8.11 -22.25 6.94
CA GLN A 103 9.46 -22.71 6.60
C GLN A 103 9.66 -22.72 5.08
N ALA A 104 8.74 -23.29 4.30
CA ALA A 104 8.81 -23.30 2.84
C ALA A 104 8.79 -21.87 2.26
N TYR A 105 7.97 -20.99 2.83
CA TYR A 105 7.89 -19.58 2.44
C TYR A 105 9.08 -18.77 2.96
N SER A 106 9.90 -19.28 3.87
CA SER A 106 11.12 -18.58 4.33
C SER A 106 12.23 -18.61 3.27
N PHE A 107 12.19 -19.57 2.35
CA PHE A 107 13.14 -19.66 1.24
C PHE A 107 12.94 -18.51 0.26
N LEU A 108 14.01 -17.75 0.02
CA LEU A 108 14.00 -16.58 -0.87
C LEU A 108 13.44 -16.88 -2.27
N PRO A 109 13.79 -17.99 -2.96
CA PRO A 109 13.22 -18.29 -4.28
C PRO A 109 11.69 -18.44 -4.26
N VAL A 110 11.15 -19.05 -3.21
CA VAL A 110 9.70 -19.23 -3.03
C VAL A 110 9.02 -17.88 -2.80
N GLN A 111 9.63 -17.02 -1.97
CA GLN A 111 9.12 -15.66 -1.74
C GLN A 111 9.12 -14.83 -3.02
N LEU A 112 10.21 -14.88 -3.79
CA LEU A 112 10.35 -14.17 -5.05
C LEU A 112 9.30 -14.62 -6.06
N LEU A 113 9.11 -15.92 -6.23
CA LEU A 113 8.09 -16.47 -7.14
C LEU A 113 6.68 -16.03 -6.71
N ALA A 114 6.33 -16.22 -5.44
CA ALA A 114 5.01 -15.89 -4.93
C ALA A 114 4.73 -14.37 -5.00
N ALA A 115 5.73 -13.54 -4.68
CA ALA A 115 5.64 -12.09 -4.82
C ALA A 115 5.47 -11.68 -6.29
N GLY A 116 6.26 -12.26 -7.21
CA GLY A 116 6.12 -12.03 -8.65
C GLY A 116 4.71 -12.37 -9.14
N MET A 117 4.20 -13.55 -8.81
CA MET A 117 2.82 -13.95 -9.16
C MET A 117 1.77 -12.99 -8.61
N LYS A 118 1.91 -12.52 -7.36
CA LYS A 118 1.03 -11.51 -6.76
C LYS A 118 1.04 -10.18 -7.54
N GLU A 119 2.19 -9.74 -8.04
CA GLU A 119 2.28 -8.55 -8.90
C GLU A 119 1.52 -8.74 -10.21
N VAL A 120 1.54 -9.95 -10.78
CA VAL A 120 0.73 -10.25 -11.97
C VAL A 120 -0.77 -10.13 -11.65
N THR A 121 -1.25 -10.76 -10.57
CA THR A 121 -2.63 -10.62 -10.08
C THR A 121 -3.04 -9.17 -9.87
N ARG A 122 -2.12 -8.32 -9.39
CA ARG A 122 -2.37 -6.90 -9.18
C ARG A 122 -2.68 -6.17 -10.47
N THR A 123 -1.94 -6.40 -11.55
CA THR A 123 -2.25 -5.79 -12.86
C THR A 123 -3.66 -6.14 -13.31
N TRP A 124 -4.04 -7.42 -13.23
CA TRP A 124 -5.39 -7.86 -13.59
C TRP A 124 -6.48 -7.24 -12.71
N LYS A 125 -6.23 -7.06 -11.41
CA LYS A 125 -7.13 -6.36 -10.49
C LYS A 125 -7.31 -4.89 -10.86
N ILE A 126 -6.23 -4.16 -11.16
CA ILE A 126 -6.30 -2.75 -11.58
C ILE A 126 -7.08 -2.63 -12.87
N VAL A 127 -6.70 -3.39 -13.90
CA VAL A 127 -7.35 -3.38 -15.22
C VAL A 127 -8.82 -3.75 -15.08
N GLY A 128 -9.13 -4.79 -14.33
CA GLY A 128 -10.50 -5.21 -14.04
C GLY A 128 -11.29 -4.12 -13.32
N GLY A 129 -10.68 -3.38 -12.40
CA GLY A 129 -11.27 -2.21 -11.73
C GLY A 129 -11.59 -1.07 -12.69
N VAL A 130 -10.62 -0.67 -13.51
CA VAL A 130 -10.79 0.40 -14.52
C VAL A 130 -11.90 0.04 -15.52
N THR A 131 -11.89 -1.18 -16.06
CA THR A 131 -12.92 -1.61 -17.02
C THR A 131 -14.30 -1.71 -16.39
N HIS A 132 -14.37 -2.12 -15.12
CA HIS A 132 -15.63 -2.22 -14.37
C HIS A 132 -16.19 -0.84 -14.04
N ALA A 133 -15.35 0.12 -13.63
CA ALA A 133 -15.80 1.49 -13.42
C ALA A 133 -16.26 2.16 -14.72
N ASN A 134 -15.57 1.89 -15.84
CA ASN A 134 -15.94 2.42 -17.15
C ASN A 134 -17.29 1.89 -17.67
N SER A 135 -17.76 0.71 -17.21
CA SER A 135 -19.09 0.22 -17.59
C SER A 135 -20.23 1.01 -16.94
N TYR A 136 -20.03 1.49 -15.70
CA TYR A 136 -20.96 2.38 -15.01
C TYR A 136 -20.83 3.84 -15.46
N TYR A 137 -19.60 4.37 -15.48
CA TYR A 137 -19.32 5.77 -15.76
C TYR A 137 -18.44 5.90 -17.00
N LYS A 138 -19.07 5.92 -18.18
CA LYS A 138 -18.36 6.15 -19.44
C LYS A 138 -17.64 7.51 -19.38
N ASN A 139 -16.34 7.52 -19.63
CA ASN A 139 -15.47 8.70 -19.54
C ASN A 139 -15.33 9.33 -18.14
N GLY A 140 -15.76 8.66 -17.06
CA GLY A 140 -15.52 9.10 -15.68
C GLY A 140 -14.09 8.82 -15.21
N TRP A 141 -13.09 9.60 -15.66
CA TRP A 141 -11.67 9.31 -15.42
C TRP A 141 -11.33 9.15 -13.94
N ILE A 142 -11.83 10.05 -13.10
CA ILE A 142 -11.59 10.04 -11.65
C ILE A 142 -12.14 8.74 -11.04
N VAL A 143 -13.34 8.31 -11.45
CA VAL A 143 -13.97 7.08 -10.95
C VAL A 143 -13.19 5.85 -11.41
N MET A 144 -12.74 5.82 -12.66
CA MET A 144 -11.91 4.74 -13.18
C MET A 144 -10.58 4.60 -12.42
N ILE A 145 -9.91 5.73 -12.18
CA ILE A 145 -8.66 5.79 -11.42
C ILE A 145 -8.91 5.31 -9.98
N ALA A 146 -9.91 5.85 -9.30
CA ALA A 146 -10.22 5.50 -7.92
C ALA A 146 -10.54 4.00 -7.74
N VAL A 147 -11.37 3.43 -8.62
CA VAL A 147 -11.74 2.00 -8.56
C VAL A 147 -10.58 1.09 -8.95
N GLY A 148 -9.80 1.46 -9.97
CA GLY A 148 -8.59 0.74 -10.36
C GLY A 148 -7.54 0.71 -9.23
N TRP A 149 -7.33 1.86 -8.59
CA TRP A 149 -6.45 2.01 -7.44
C TRP A 149 -6.96 1.19 -6.24
N ALA A 150 -8.25 1.27 -5.93
CA ALA A 150 -8.88 0.50 -4.88
C ALA A 150 -8.74 -1.01 -5.10
N ARG A 151 -8.91 -1.53 -6.32
CA ARG A 151 -8.70 -2.97 -6.58
C ARG A 151 -7.23 -3.40 -6.46
N GLY A 152 -6.30 -2.52 -6.78
CA GLY A 152 -4.87 -2.79 -6.72
C GLY A 152 -4.28 -2.75 -5.30
N ALA A 153 -4.65 -1.74 -4.51
CA ALA A 153 -4.07 -1.46 -3.19
C ALA A 153 -5.07 -1.44 -2.03
N GLY A 154 -6.37 -1.65 -2.27
CA GLY A 154 -7.40 -1.54 -1.22
C GLY A 154 -7.26 -2.54 -0.09
N GLY A 155 -6.46 -3.60 -0.26
CA GLY A 155 -6.07 -4.49 0.83
C GLY A 155 -5.42 -3.73 2.00
N SER A 156 -4.43 -2.87 1.75
CA SER A 156 -3.75 -2.13 2.83
C SER A 156 -4.66 -1.10 3.49
N ILE A 157 -5.47 -0.41 2.69
CA ILE A 157 -6.45 0.58 3.18
C ILE A 157 -7.44 -0.09 4.15
N ILE A 158 -8.09 -1.16 3.71
CA ILE A 158 -9.10 -1.87 4.51
C ILE A 158 -8.47 -2.48 5.77
N THR A 159 -7.24 -3.00 5.70
CA THR A 159 -6.57 -3.57 6.86
C THR A 159 -6.14 -2.51 7.86
N ASN A 160 -5.73 -1.32 7.42
CA ASN A 160 -5.44 -0.21 8.32
C ASN A 160 -6.72 0.27 9.03
N PHE A 161 -7.84 0.35 8.31
CA PHE A 161 -9.14 0.63 8.92
C PHE A 161 -9.55 -0.44 9.93
N GLU A 162 -9.31 -1.72 9.63
CA GLU A 162 -9.60 -2.81 10.55
C GLU A 162 -8.73 -2.73 11.83
N GLN A 163 -7.44 -2.42 11.70
CA GLN A 163 -6.55 -2.22 12.84
C GLN A 163 -7.00 -1.03 13.71
N LEU A 164 -7.45 0.05 13.08
CA LEU A 164 -8.05 1.20 13.75
C LEU A 164 -9.32 0.78 14.53
N VAL A 165 -10.23 0.00 13.93
CA VAL A 165 -11.45 -0.50 14.59
C VAL A 165 -11.12 -1.44 15.76
N LYS A 166 -10.05 -2.23 15.65
CA LYS A 166 -9.55 -3.10 16.75
C LYS A 166 -8.85 -2.33 17.88
N GLY A 167 -8.73 -1.01 17.80
CA GLY A 167 -8.07 -0.17 18.80
C GLY A 167 -6.54 -0.16 18.69
N CYS A 168 -5.97 -0.78 17.66
CA CYS A 168 -4.54 -0.71 17.35
C CYS A 168 -4.26 0.58 16.58
N TRP A 169 -4.31 1.73 17.26
CA TRP A 169 -3.95 3.01 16.65
C TRP A 169 -2.43 3.20 16.68
N LYS A 170 -1.79 3.14 15.51
CA LYS A 170 -0.39 3.53 15.33
C LYS A 170 -0.33 4.81 14.49
N PRO A 171 -0.41 6.00 15.11
CA PRO A 171 -0.42 7.27 14.39
C PRO A 171 0.88 7.54 13.63
N GLU A 172 1.98 6.88 14.00
CA GLU A 172 3.27 7.04 13.31
C GLU A 172 3.36 6.27 11.99
N ALA A 173 2.37 5.40 11.69
CA ALA A 173 2.31 4.60 10.48
C ALA A 173 1.27 5.14 9.49
N GLU A 174 1.15 6.47 9.34
CA GLU A 174 0.27 7.04 8.32
C GLU A 174 0.81 6.73 6.92
N GLU A 175 0.39 5.57 6.41
CA GLU A 175 0.50 5.19 5.00
C GLU A 175 -0.17 6.24 4.08
N TRP A 176 -1.07 7.07 4.64
CA TRP A 176 -1.60 8.26 3.99
C TRP A 176 -0.56 9.38 3.83
N LEU A 177 0.28 9.64 4.83
CA LEU A 177 1.30 10.67 4.81
C LEU A 177 2.51 10.25 3.97
N LYS A 178 2.86 8.96 3.97
CA LYS A 178 3.83 8.36 3.05
C LYS A 178 3.22 7.17 2.35
N MET A 179 2.62 7.43 1.18
CA MET A 179 2.05 6.41 0.31
C MET A 179 3.05 5.25 0.12
N SER A 180 2.63 4.03 0.47
CA SER A 180 3.48 2.86 0.32
C SER A 180 3.81 2.61 -1.15
N TYR A 181 4.97 1.96 -1.42
CA TYR A 181 5.37 1.64 -2.80
C TYR A 181 4.26 0.94 -3.61
N PRO A 182 3.58 -0.11 -3.09
CA PRO A 182 2.45 -0.75 -3.79
C PRO A 182 1.31 0.21 -4.11
N ALA A 183 0.99 1.13 -3.19
CA ALA A 183 -0.08 2.09 -3.40
C ALA A 183 0.28 3.15 -4.46
N LYS A 184 1.54 3.58 -4.54
CA LYS A 184 2.04 4.48 -5.60
C LYS A 184 1.98 3.83 -6.98
N VAL A 185 2.49 2.61 -7.11
CA VAL A 185 2.50 1.91 -8.42
C VAL A 185 1.09 1.54 -8.88
N THR A 186 0.19 1.20 -7.97
CA THR A 186 -1.21 0.89 -8.31
C THR A 186 -1.94 2.15 -8.76
N LEU A 187 -1.69 3.30 -8.12
CA LEU A 187 -2.21 4.58 -8.58
C LEU A 187 -1.70 4.92 -9.98
N LEU A 188 -0.38 4.83 -10.21
CA LEU A 188 0.21 5.05 -11.53
C LEU A 188 -0.40 4.09 -12.58
N GLY A 189 -0.50 2.81 -12.26
CA GLY A 189 -1.14 1.82 -13.12
C GLY A 189 -2.59 2.19 -13.44
N SER A 190 -3.36 2.62 -12.44
CA SER A 190 -4.76 3.01 -12.64
C SER A 190 -4.91 4.22 -13.58
N VAL A 191 -4.01 5.21 -13.49
CA VAL A 191 -3.97 6.37 -14.41
C VAL A 191 -3.63 5.91 -15.83
N ILE A 192 -2.56 5.14 -15.99
CA ILE A 192 -2.09 4.62 -17.28
C ILE A 192 -3.17 3.78 -17.97
N PHE A 193 -3.80 2.84 -17.26
CA PHE A 193 -4.87 2.01 -17.81
C PHE A 193 -6.16 2.80 -18.06
N THR A 194 -6.45 3.85 -17.28
CA THR A 194 -7.58 4.75 -17.56
C THR A 194 -7.36 5.48 -18.89
N PHE A 195 -6.18 6.06 -19.11
CA PHE A 195 -5.87 6.73 -20.37
C PHE A 195 -5.88 5.78 -21.58
N GLN A 196 -5.43 4.54 -21.40
CA GLN A 196 -5.56 3.49 -22.41
C GLN A 196 -7.02 3.15 -22.68
N GLN A 197 -7.85 3.00 -21.65
CA GLN A 197 -9.28 2.69 -21.77
C GLN A 197 -10.06 3.81 -22.48
N THR A 198 -9.70 5.07 -22.25
CA THR A 198 -10.28 6.26 -22.90
C THR A 198 -9.66 6.60 -24.26
N LYS A 199 -8.77 5.74 -24.79
CA LYS A 199 -8.08 5.90 -26.09
C LYS A 199 -7.16 7.12 -26.22
N TYR A 200 -6.76 7.77 -25.13
CA TYR A 200 -5.71 8.80 -25.17
C TYR A 200 -4.32 8.20 -25.37
N LEU A 201 -4.12 6.94 -24.95
CA LEU A 201 -2.87 6.23 -25.10
C LEU A 201 -2.98 5.24 -26.27
N ALA A 202 -2.21 5.48 -27.33
CA ALA A 202 -2.20 4.68 -28.56
C ALA A 202 -1.42 3.35 -28.41
N ILE A 203 -1.63 2.63 -27.30
CA ILE A 203 -1.09 1.30 -27.07
C ILE A 203 -2.23 0.30 -26.92
N SER A 204 -2.03 -0.93 -27.39
CA SER A 204 -2.99 -2.00 -27.14
C SER A 204 -2.97 -2.40 -25.66
N LYS A 205 -4.15 -2.75 -25.14
CA LYS A 205 -4.34 -3.18 -23.75
C LYS A 205 -3.41 -4.34 -23.36
N HIS A 206 -3.25 -5.34 -24.23
CA HIS A 206 -2.40 -6.51 -23.97
C HIS A 206 -0.91 -6.14 -23.85
N ASN A 207 -0.42 -5.24 -24.71
CA ASN A 207 0.96 -4.76 -24.66
C ASN A 207 1.19 -3.97 -23.37
N LEU A 208 0.26 -3.09 -23.00
CA LEU A 208 0.35 -2.32 -21.76
C LEU A 208 0.30 -3.20 -20.52
N MET A 209 -0.59 -4.19 -20.49
CA MET A 209 -0.67 -5.18 -19.41
C MET A 209 0.66 -5.94 -19.25
N PHE A 210 1.27 -6.37 -20.34
CA PHE A 210 2.55 -7.06 -20.31
C PHE A 210 3.66 -6.15 -19.78
N LEU A 211 3.88 -4.99 -20.40
CA LEU A 211 4.94 -4.04 -20.04
C LEU A 211 4.82 -3.57 -18.59
N PHE A 212 3.61 -3.20 -18.16
CA PHE A 212 3.37 -2.77 -16.79
C PHE A 212 3.62 -3.89 -15.78
N THR A 213 3.22 -5.13 -16.10
CA THR A 213 3.46 -6.27 -15.21
C THR A 213 4.95 -6.62 -15.12
N VAL A 214 5.68 -6.62 -16.24
CA VAL A 214 7.13 -6.81 -16.23
C VAL A 214 7.81 -5.75 -15.37
N PHE A 215 7.40 -4.49 -15.49
CA PHE A 215 7.88 -3.41 -14.64
C PHE A 215 7.61 -3.68 -13.15
N LEU A 216 6.37 -4.03 -12.78
CA LEU A 216 6.02 -4.34 -11.39
C LEU A 216 6.80 -5.53 -10.81
N VAL A 217 6.90 -6.62 -11.58
CA VAL A 217 7.62 -7.83 -11.16
C VAL A 217 9.10 -7.51 -11.01
N ALA A 218 9.73 -6.91 -12.02
CA ALA A 218 11.16 -6.59 -11.97
C ALA A 218 11.50 -5.69 -10.78
N THR A 219 10.77 -4.59 -10.61
CA THR A 219 10.95 -3.68 -9.47
C THR A 219 10.72 -4.37 -8.14
N LYS A 220 9.67 -5.18 -8.00
CA LYS A 220 9.38 -5.92 -6.76
C LYS A 220 10.47 -6.92 -6.40
N ILE A 221 10.96 -7.68 -7.39
CA ILE A 221 12.03 -8.65 -7.22
C ILE A 221 13.34 -7.95 -6.86
N THR A 222 13.70 -6.87 -7.55
CA THR A 222 14.87 -6.05 -7.21
C THR A 222 14.78 -5.52 -5.78
N MET A 223 13.64 -4.97 -5.35
CA MET A 223 13.44 -4.50 -3.97
C MET A 223 13.64 -5.62 -2.93
N MET A 224 13.18 -6.84 -3.23
CA MET A 224 13.34 -7.98 -2.32
C MET A 224 14.79 -8.47 -2.25
N ILE A 225 15.52 -8.48 -3.37
CA ILE A 225 16.91 -8.93 -3.43
C ILE A 225 17.84 -7.89 -2.78
N THR A 226 17.71 -6.61 -3.14
CA THR A 226 18.61 -5.55 -2.67
C THR A 226 18.31 -5.12 -1.24
N LYS A 227 17.19 -5.59 -0.64
CA LYS A 227 16.63 -5.14 0.67
C LYS A 227 16.52 -3.61 0.81
N THR A 228 16.70 -2.89 -0.28
CA THR A 228 16.70 -1.44 -0.36
C THR A 228 15.42 -1.07 -1.06
N ALA A 229 14.66 -0.15 -0.45
CA ALA A 229 13.59 0.52 -1.16
C ALA A 229 14.25 1.37 -2.25
N LEU A 230 14.50 0.78 -3.43
CA LEU A 230 14.75 1.57 -4.61
C LEU A 230 13.53 2.49 -4.71
N VAL A 231 13.76 3.80 -4.76
CA VAL A 231 12.68 4.79 -4.86
C VAL A 231 12.64 5.26 -6.31
N PRO A 232 12.23 4.41 -7.29
CA PRO A 232 12.20 4.84 -8.70
C PRO A 232 11.30 6.06 -8.86
N PHE A 233 10.34 6.24 -7.95
CA PHE A 233 9.45 7.39 -7.93
C PHE A 233 9.99 8.60 -7.19
N ALA A 234 11.03 8.53 -6.36
CA ALA A 234 11.49 9.73 -5.60
C ALA A 234 11.93 10.84 -6.56
N CYS A 235 12.72 10.51 -7.57
CA CYS A 235 13.17 11.49 -8.56
C CYS A 235 11.98 12.11 -9.31
N PHE A 236 11.00 11.28 -9.68
CA PHE A 236 9.81 11.73 -10.39
C PHE A 236 8.87 12.56 -9.51
N GLU A 237 8.64 12.15 -8.27
CA GLU A 237 7.83 12.85 -7.27
C GLU A 237 8.47 14.16 -6.86
N ASP A 238 9.79 14.22 -6.70
CA ASP A 238 10.52 15.46 -6.41
C ASP A 238 10.40 16.45 -7.58
N THR A 239 10.40 15.94 -8.82
CA THR A 239 10.24 16.78 -10.01
C THR A 239 8.80 17.28 -10.14
N LEU A 240 7.81 16.41 -9.96
CA LEU A 240 6.39 16.79 -10.00
C LEU A 240 6.01 17.70 -8.85
N SER A 241 6.48 17.42 -7.63
CA SER A 241 6.21 18.27 -6.46
C SER A 241 6.83 19.65 -6.64
N ARG A 242 8.06 19.75 -7.16
CA ARG A 242 8.67 21.03 -7.53
C ARG A 242 7.89 21.75 -8.63
N MET A 243 7.38 21.03 -9.63
CA MET A 243 6.65 21.62 -10.75
C MET A 243 5.23 22.08 -10.38
N LEU A 244 4.48 21.30 -9.60
CA LEU A 244 3.08 21.56 -9.26
C LEU A 244 2.91 22.37 -7.98
N PHE A 245 3.76 22.14 -6.97
CA PHE A 245 3.65 22.76 -5.65
C PHE A 245 4.85 23.66 -5.30
N GLY A 246 6.01 23.42 -5.91
CA GLY A 246 7.25 24.18 -5.66
C GLY A 246 7.25 25.61 -6.18
N TRP A 247 6.32 26.00 -7.06
CA TRP A 247 6.18 27.41 -7.47
C TRP A 247 5.86 28.31 -6.26
N GLN A 248 5.11 27.82 -5.27
CA GLN A 248 4.73 28.62 -4.11
C GLN A 248 5.85 28.84 -3.09
N GLN A 249 6.90 28.01 -3.04
CA GLN A 249 7.98 28.18 -2.07
C GLN A 249 9.09 29.15 -2.50
N GLN A 250 9.00 29.71 -3.72
CA GLN A 250 10.03 30.62 -4.26
C GLN A 250 9.62 32.11 -4.23
N PHE A 251 8.45 32.46 -3.69
CA PHE A 251 7.94 33.83 -3.62
C PHE A 251 7.46 34.23 -2.21
N SER A 252 8.40 34.50 -1.30
CA SER A 252 8.19 35.34 -0.11
C SER A 252 9.55 35.62 0.56
N PRO A 253 9.88 36.85 1.02
CA PRO A 253 9.23 38.15 0.80
C PRO A 253 10.24 39.24 0.36
N CYS A 254 9.97 39.90 -0.76
CA CYS A 254 10.50 41.23 -1.03
C CYS A 254 9.34 42.24 -0.86
N GLU A 255 8.95 42.50 0.39
CA GLU A 255 8.08 43.62 0.71
C GLU A 255 8.91 44.81 1.18
N LYS A 256 8.96 45.80 0.29
CA LYS A 256 9.31 47.18 0.58
C LYS A 256 8.40 47.73 1.69
N LYS A 257 8.98 48.34 2.71
CA LYS A 257 8.44 49.58 3.28
C LYS A 257 9.54 50.44 3.88
N SER A 258 9.85 51.50 3.14
CA SER A 258 10.60 52.67 3.56
C SER A 258 9.80 53.50 4.56
N GLU A 259 10.38 53.84 5.71
CA GLU A 259 9.99 55.02 6.51
C GLU A 259 11.15 55.48 7.41
N THR A 260 11.88 56.48 6.91
CA THR A 260 12.36 57.73 7.55
C THR A 260 12.88 57.76 9.01
N LYS A 261 14.21 57.97 9.12
CA LYS A 261 15.02 58.78 10.07
C LYS A 261 14.38 59.39 11.34
N SER A 262 14.98 59.12 12.52
CA SER A 262 15.60 60.08 13.48
C SER A 262 16.23 59.25 14.63
N SER A 263 17.53 59.31 14.97
CA SER A 263 18.33 60.36 15.64
C SER A 263 18.66 60.00 17.11
N PHE A 264 19.96 60.00 17.44
CA PHE A 264 20.61 60.25 18.75
C PHE A 264 20.95 59.12 19.77
N ASN A 265 22.23 58.70 19.73
CA ASN A 265 23.30 58.65 20.78
C ASN A 265 23.06 58.24 22.26
N GLY A 266 24.01 57.43 22.78
CA GLY A 266 24.51 57.41 24.17
C GLY A 266 24.54 56.01 24.85
N THR A 267 25.62 55.21 24.76
CA THR A 267 26.81 55.10 25.66
C THR A 267 26.59 54.41 27.04
N GLY A 268 27.35 53.32 27.30
CA GLY A 268 27.84 52.88 28.64
C GLY A 268 27.31 51.53 29.18
N SER A 269 28.07 50.43 29.12
CA SER A 269 28.77 49.75 30.27
C SER A 269 27.85 49.25 31.42
N SER A 270 27.94 48.08 32.04
CA SER A 270 28.81 46.90 32.07
C SER A 270 28.27 45.94 33.19
N THR A 271 28.69 44.66 33.23
CA THR A 271 28.96 43.82 34.44
C THR A 271 28.09 42.57 34.76
N SER A 272 28.80 41.40 34.81
CA SER A 272 28.65 40.13 35.60
C SER A 272 27.37 39.25 35.51
N LYS A 273 27.38 37.97 35.04
CA LYS A 273 27.96 36.65 35.46
C LYS A 273 27.01 35.74 36.31
N PRO A 274 27.05 34.39 36.16
CA PRO A 274 25.96 33.44 36.49
C PRO A 274 26.17 32.56 37.75
N VAL A 275 25.13 31.81 38.16
CA VAL A 275 25.12 30.85 39.30
C VAL A 275 24.65 29.46 38.86
N ALA A 276 25.39 28.43 39.27
CA ALA A 276 25.06 27.00 39.24
C ALA A 276 24.93 26.47 40.68
N ASN A 277 23.97 25.57 40.96
CA ASN A 277 24.13 24.32 41.75
C ASN A 277 22.81 23.72 42.27
N ALA A 278 22.62 22.44 41.92
CA ALA A 278 22.32 21.26 42.75
C ALA A 278 21.14 21.17 43.75
N SER A 279 20.44 20.03 43.61
CA SER A 279 19.85 19.13 44.63
C SER A 279 18.54 19.54 45.33
N ASP A 280 17.48 18.72 45.18
CA ASP A 280 16.87 18.05 46.34
C ASP A 280 15.83 16.94 46.02
N LYS A 281 15.88 15.89 46.84
CA LYS A 281 15.03 14.69 46.87
C LYS A 281 13.67 14.97 47.51
N VAL A 282 12.56 14.48 46.96
CA VAL A 282 11.29 14.32 47.72
C VAL A 282 10.53 13.03 47.36
N LYS A 283 10.54 12.10 48.34
CA LYS A 283 9.45 11.24 48.86
C LYS A 283 8.17 11.03 48.01
N LYS A 284 7.75 9.77 47.86
CA LYS A 284 6.51 9.24 48.49
C LYS A 284 6.35 7.72 48.40
N LYS A 285 5.76 7.18 49.46
CA LYS A 285 5.59 5.78 49.87
C LYS A 285 4.08 5.52 49.91
N HIS A 286 3.59 4.42 49.34
CA HIS A 286 2.27 3.81 49.61
C HIS A 286 2.42 2.29 49.37
N SER A 287 2.47 1.44 50.40
CA SER A 287 1.33 0.73 51.06
C SER A 287 0.57 -0.18 50.09
N LYS A 288 0.81 -1.51 50.07
CA LYS A 288 0.35 -2.57 51.02
C LYS A 288 -0.96 -3.22 50.55
N LYS A 289 -0.92 -4.46 50.03
CA LYS A 289 -1.76 -5.62 50.41
C LYS A 289 -1.62 -6.82 49.46
N THR A 290 -1.56 -8.02 50.04
CA THR A 290 -1.92 -9.37 49.52
C THR A 290 -1.17 -9.84 48.27
N GLU A 291 -0.46 -10.96 48.23
CA GLU A 291 -0.50 -12.25 48.95
C GLU A 291 0.93 -12.80 49.05
#